data_AF-A0A368TM83-F1
#
_entry.id   AF-A0A368TM83-F1
#
_cell.length_a   1.000
_cell.length_b   1.000
_cell.length_c   1.000
_cell.angle_alpha   90.00
_cell.angle_beta   90.00
_cell.angle_gamma   90.00
#
_symmetry.space_group_name_H-M   'P 1'
#
loop_
_entity.id
_entity.type
_entity.pdbx_description
1 polymer ?
#
loop_
_entity_poly.entity_id
_entity_poly.type
_entity_poly.pdbx_seq_one_letter_code
_entity_poly.pdbx_strand_id
1 'polypeptide(L)'
;RYYKFPSYLRRVAIMDAVGQVRSFVTRFEAWRSGDRKHLHAKPPRLTSSTKTFPSLYGSQCARINADASHAFIKVRQHNDWVWMGFRLKG
;
A
#
# COMPACT_ATOMS: atom_id res chain seq x y z
N ARG A 1 8.18 -20.88 15.55
CA ARG A 1 9.09 -19.91 14.89
C ARG A 1 8.24 -18.91 14.13
N TYR A 2 8.32 -17.61 14.43
CA TYR A 2 7.59 -16.60 13.66
C TYR A 2 8.08 -16.61 12.21
N TYR A 3 7.13 -16.69 11.27
CA TYR A 3 7.45 -16.57 9.85
C TYR A 3 8.08 -15.20 9.61
N LYS A 4 9.34 -15.19 9.14
CA LYS A 4 10.07 -13.94 8.90
C LYS A 4 9.40 -13.22 7.74
N PHE A 5 8.67 -12.15 8.04
CA PHE A 5 8.03 -11.33 7.02
C PHE A 5 9.09 -10.81 6.03
N PRO A 6 8.91 -10.99 4.70
CA PRO A 6 9.89 -10.60 3.71
C PRO A 6 10.29 -9.13 3.84
N SER A 7 11.59 -8.83 3.67
CA SER A 7 12.14 -7.49 3.90
C SER A 7 11.48 -6.42 3.02
N TYR A 8 11.21 -6.73 1.76
CA TYR A 8 10.58 -5.82 0.81
C TYR A 8 9.14 -5.50 1.19
N LEU A 9 8.34 -6.47 1.62
CA LEU A 9 6.98 -6.21 2.09
C LEU A 9 6.96 -5.42 3.40
N ARG A 10 7.93 -5.66 4.29
CA ARG A 10 8.08 -4.88 5.52
C ARG A 10 8.34 -3.41 5.21
N ARG A 11 9.20 -3.14 4.23
CA ARG A 11 9.46 -1.77 3.76
C ARG A 11 8.18 -1.10 3.29
N VAL A 12 7.36 -1.78 2.47
CA VAL A 12 6.08 -1.21 2.01
C VAL A 12 5.16 -0.90 3.18
N ALA A 13 5.00 -1.82 4.12
CA ALA A 13 4.14 -1.63 5.29
C ALA A 13 4.57 -0.42 6.14
N ILE A 14 5.88 -0.24 6.35
CA ILE A 14 6.44 0.92 7.06
C ILE A 14 6.18 2.21 6.28
N MET A 15 6.43 2.20 4.96
CA MET A 15 6.25 3.39 4.12
C MET A 15 4.79 3.81 4.02
N ASP A 16 3.85 2.86 3.96
CA ASP A 16 2.41 3.16 3.99
C ASP A 16 2.02 3.80 5.33
N ALA A 17 2.41 3.21 6.46
CA ALA A 17 2.14 3.77 7.79
C ALA A 17 2.71 5.20 7.94
N VAL A 18 3.95 5.42 7.52
CA VAL A 18 4.58 6.75 7.53
C VAL A 18 3.82 7.72 6.61
N GLY A 19 3.40 7.27 5.43
CA GLY A 19 2.61 8.07 4.49
C GLY A 19 1.27 8.52 5.07
N GLN A 20 0.55 7.62 5.75
CA GLN A 20 -0.72 7.95 6.42
C GLN A 20 -0.54 9.02 7.49
N VAL A 21 0.48 8.87 8.35
CA VAL A 21 0.78 9.82 9.42
C VAL A 21 1.18 11.17 8.83
N ARG A 22 2.09 11.20 7.85
CA ARG A 22 2.51 12.45 7.20
C ARG A 22 1.34 13.18 6.56
N SER A 23 0.51 12.47 5.81
CA SER A 23 -0.66 13.05 5.18
C SER A 23 -1.64 13.62 6.20
N PHE A 24 -1.85 12.93 7.33
CA PHE A 24 -2.65 13.44 8.44
C PHE A 24 -2.05 14.72 9.05
N VAL A 25 -0.76 14.73 9.35
CA VAL A 25 -0.06 15.89 9.95
C VAL A 25 -0.22 17.11 9.05
N THR A 26 0.07 16.99 7.75
CA THR A 26 -0.08 18.10 6.80
C THR A 26 -1.51 18.64 6.77
N ARG A 27 -2.52 17.76 6.69
CA ARG A 27 -3.93 18.16 6.70
C ARG A 27 -4.34 18.83 8.02
N PHE A 28 -3.80 18.34 9.14
CA PHE A 28 -4.07 18.89 10.46
C PHE A 28 -3.46 20.26 10.65
N GLU A 29 -2.23 20.47 10.17
CA GLU A 29 -1.55 21.77 10.18
C GLU A 29 -2.29 22.81 9.32
N ALA A 30 -2.72 22.43 8.11
CA ALA A 30 -3.55 23.29 7.25
C ALA A 30 -4.89 23.67 7.92
N TRP A 31 -5.58 22.69 8.51
CA TRP A 31 -6.81 22.96 9.25
C TRP A 31 -6.58 23.90 10.45
N ARG A 32 -5.43 23.75 11.14
CA ARG A 32 -5.02 24.59 12.27
C ARG A 32 -4.64 26.01 11.83
N SER A 33 -4.03 26.19 10.66
CA SER A 33 -3.69 27.50 10.11
C SER A 33 -4.89 28.28 9.56
N GLY A 34 -6.07 27.64 9.51
CA GLY A 34 -7.32 28.26 9.05
C GLY A 34 -7.68 27.91 7.61
N ASP A 35 -6.86 27.13 6.91
CA ASP A 35 -7.22 26.53 5.62
C ASP A 35 -8.23 25.40 5.86
N ARG A 36 -9.49 25.81 5.93
CA ARG A 36 -10.64 24.96 6.22
C ARG A 36 -11.61 25.06 5.06
N LYS A 37 -12.21 23.93 4.69
CA LYS A 37 -13.26 23.88 3.66
C LYS A 37 -14.44 24.81 3.96
N HIS A 38 -14.77 25.02 5.24
CA HIS A 38 -15.76 25.98 5.73
C HIS A 38 -15.52 26.30 7.22
N LEU A 39 -16.17 27.34 7.75
CA LEU A 39 -15.95 27.87 9.11
C LEU A 39 -16.07 26.80 10.22
N HIS A 40 -17.08 25.92 10.10
CA HIS A 40 -17.37 24.85 11.07
C HIS A 40 -16.77 23.49 10.68
N ALA A 41 -15.79 23.44 9.78
CA ALA A 41 -15.20 22.18 9.35
C ALA A 41 -14.48 21.49 10.52
N LYS A 42 -14.78 20.22 10.75
CA LYS A 42 -14.14 19.41 11.79
C LYS A 42 -12.66 19.14 11.42
N PRO A 43 -11.78 18.95 12.43
CA PRO A 43 -10.41 18.58 12.15
C PRO A 43 -10.33 17.23 11.43
N PRO A 44 -9.31 17.02 10.57
CA PRO A 44 -9.08 15.72 9.97
C PRO A 44 -8.85 14.65 11.05
N ARG A 45 -9.15 13.40 10.73
CA ARG A 45 -8.89 12.25 11.61
C ARG A 45 -7.75 11.39 11.05
N LEU A 46 -6.97 10.81 11.96
CA LEU A 46 -5.96 9.83 11.59
C LEU A 46 -6.64 8.49 11.33
N THR A 47 -6.63 8.04 10.08
CA THR A 47 -7.15 6.73 9.69
C THR A 47 -6.02 5.72 9.74
N SER A 48 -6.07 4.79 10.70
CA SER A 48 -5.05 3.74 10.88
C SER A 48 -5.28 2.52 9.98
N SER A 49 -6.52 2.26 9.57
CA SER A 49 -6.88 1.15 8.69
C SER A 49 -7.23 1.67 7.30
N THR A 50 -6.21 2.05 6.53
CA THR A 50 -6.37 2.29 5.10
C THR A 50 -6.37 0.96 4.36
N LYS A 51 -7.37 0.75 3.48
CA LYS A 51 -7.44 -0.38 2.56
C LYS A 51 -6.43 -0.19 1.42
N THR A 52 -5.16 0.00 1.77
CA THR A 52 -4.09 0.29 0.82
C THR A 52 -3.60 -1.00 0.20
N PHE A 53 -3.34 -0.97 -1.11
CA PHE A 53 -2.66 -2.05 -1.81
C PHE A 53 -1.14 -1.83 -1.71
N PRO A 54 -0.36 -2.83 -1.29
CA PRO A 54 1.08 -2.68 -1.18
C PRO A 54 1.72 -2.54 -2.58
N SER A 55 2.77 -1.74 -2.67
CA SER A 55 3.60 -1.69 -3.88
C SER A 55 4.19 -3.07 -4.19
N LEU A 56 3.98 -3.53 -5.43
CA LEU A 56 4.52 -4.79 -5.91
C LEU A 56 5.90 -4.55 -6.54
N TYR A 57 6.95 -5.07 -5.91
CA TYR A 57 8.29 -4.99 -6.48
C TYR A 57 8.44 -5.97 -7.65
N GLY A 58 9.01 -5.48 -8.75
CA GLY A 58 9.36 -6.30 -9.92
C GLY A 58 10.27 -7.46 -9.53
N SER A 59 10.09 -8.63 -10.16
CA SER A 59 10.71 -9.94 -9.90
C SER A 59 10.36 -10.59 -8.54
N GLN A 60 10.18 -9.81 -7.47
CA GLN A 60 9.91 -10.33 -6.12
C GLN A 60 8.42 -10.58 -5.85
N CYS A 61 7.57 -9.63 -6.27
CA CYS A 61 6.13 -9.66 -6.05
C CYS A 61 5.32 -9.66 -7.34
N ALA A 62 5.86 -9.07 -8.41
CA ALA A 62 5.21 -9.03 -9.71
C ALA A 62 6.21 -9.35 -10.83
N ARG A 63 5.75 -10.08 -11.83
CA ARG A 63 6.51 -10.35 -13.06
C ARG A 63 5.53 -10.46 -14.23
N ILE A 64 6.00 -10.10 -15.42
CA ILE A 64 5.25 -10.25 -16.67
C ILE A 64 6.05 -11.23 -17.53
N ASN A 65 5.37 -12.06 -18.30
CA ASN A 65 6.03 -12.92 -19.28
C ASN A 65 6.64 -12.11 -20.44
N ALA A 66 7.55 -12.73 -21.18
CA ALA A 66 8.27 -12.06 -22.27
C ALA A 66 7.34 -11.55 -23.38
N ASP A 67 6.25 -12.28 -23.63
CA ASP A 67 5.22 -11.99 -24.61
C ASP A 67 4.12 -11.05 -24.08
N ALA A 68 4.24 -10.54 -22.85
CA ALA A 68 3.30 -9.61 -22.21
C ALA A 68 1.82 -10.05 -22.19
N SER A 69 1.55 -11.35 -22.37
CA SER A 69 0.19 -11.90 -22.33
C SER A 69 -0.30 -12.28 -20.93
N HIS A 70 0.61 -12.42 -19.96
CA HIS A 70 0.31 -12.83 -18.60
C HIS A 70 1.13 -12.07 -17.55
N ALA A 71 0.44 -11.58 -16.53
CA ALA A 71 1.05 -11.05 -15.32
C ALA A 71 1.00 -12.09 -14.20
N PHE A 72 2.08 -12.18 -13.43
CA PHE A 72 2.19 -13.06 -12.28
C PHE A 72 2.37 -12.22 -11.02
N ILE A 73 1.50 -12.44 -10.03
CA ILE A 73 1.58 -11.79 -8.73
C ILE A 73 1.83 -12.85 -7.66
N LYS A 74 2.79 -12.59 -6.79
CA LYS A 74 3.09 -13.46 -5.66
C LYS A 74 2.11 -13.20 -4.53
N VAL A 75 1.35 -14.21 -4.14
CA VAL A 75 0.30 -14.14 -3.12
C VAL A 75 0.63 -15.11 -2.00
N ARG A 76 0.36 -14.70 -0.75
CA ARG A 76 0.46 -15.60 0.41
C ARG A 76 -0.86 -16.32 0.60
N GLN A 77 -0.90 -17.62 0.39
CA GLN A 77 -2.09 -18.47 0.53
C GLN A 77 -1.70 -19.72 1.31
N HIS A 78 -2.54 -20.20 2.24
CA HIS A 78 -2.27 -21.39 3.05
C HIS A 78 -0.88 -21.41 3.71
N ASN A 79 -0.43 -20.24 4.20
CA ASN A 79 0.88 -20.02 4.80
C ASN A 79 2.09 -20.22 3.86
N ASP A 80 1.87 -20.34 2.55
CA ASP A 80 2.91 -20.43 1.53
C ASP A 80 2.82 -19.27 0.52
N TRP A 81 3.91 -19.01 -0.21
CA TRP A 81 3.95 -18.01 -1.26
C TRP A 81 3.81 -18.64 -2.63
N VAL A 82 2.64 -18.46 -3.23
CA VAL A 82 2.30 -18.97 -4.56
C VAL A 82 2.35 -17.85 -5.59
N TRP A 83 2.67 -18.19 -6.84
CA TRP A 83 2.52 -17.28 -7.97
C TRP A 83 1.17 -17.49 -8.62
N MET A 84 0.35 -16.45 -8.63
CA MET A 84 -0.93 -16.44 -9.34
C MET A 84 -0.74 -15.76 -10.69
N GLY A 85 -1.10 -16.46 -11.76
CA GLY A 85 -1.06 -15.94 -13.13
C GLY A 85 -2.40 -15.32 -13.53
N PHE A 86 -2.35 -14.19 -14.21
CA PHE A 86 -3.50 -13.44 -14.71
C PHE A 86 -3.26 -13.17 -16.19
N ARG A 87 -4.22 -13.53 -17.04
CA ARG A 87 -4.18 -13.20 -18.46
C ARG A 87 -4.40 -11.70 -18.62
N LEU A 88 -3.48 -11.04 -19.30
CA LEU A 88 -3.62 -9.64 -19.69
C LEU A 88 -4.45 -9.60 -20.98
N LYS A 89 -5.49 -8.77 -20.99
CA LYS A 89 -6.27 -8.48 -22.19
C LYS A 89 -5.82 -7.11 -22.68
N GLY A 90 -5.21 -7.09 -23.86
CA GLY A 90 -4.90 -5.86 -24.59
C GLY A 90 -6.15 -5.21 -25.16
#